data_AF-A0A3R8LZP8-F1
#
_entry.id   AF-A0A3R8LZP8-F1
#
_cell.length_a   1.000
_cell.length_b   1.000
_cell.length_c   1.000
_cell.angle_alpha   90.00
_cell.angle_beta   90.00
_cell.angle_gamma   90.00
#
_symmetry.space_group_name_H-M   'P 1'
#
loop_
_entity.id
_entity.type
_entity.pdbx_description
1 polymer ?
#
loop_
_entity_poly.entity_id
_entity_poly.type
_entity_poly.pdbx_seq_one_letter_code
_entity_poly.pdbx_strand_id
1 'polypeptide(L)'
;MAEVLDNLQELDIDKRVFSASTIPGFSDWYKEDENYQVWWVEELGTRGRHLFSFDKKKIYNLFADYPHNMTAEEVAIFDQENPYWADFFSDRK
;
A
#
# COMPACT_ATOMS: atom_id res chain seq x y z
N MET A 1 24.21 -9.65 14.64
CA MET A 1 23.92 -10.38 13.38
C MET A 1 22.70 -11.30 13.49
N ALA A 2 22.28 -11.73 14.68
CA ALA A 2 21.06 -12.52 14.87
C ALA A 2 19.79 -11.65 15.09
N GLU A 3 19.91 -10.46 15.69
CA GLU A 3 18.74 -9.58 15.98
C GLU A 3 18.13 -8.87 14.77
N VAL A 4 18.79 -8.85 13.61
CA VAL A 4 18.29 -8.13 12.42
C VAL A 4 17.31 -8.98 11.61
N LEU A 5 17.33 -10.31 11.78
CA LEU A 5 16.48 -11.25 11.06
C LEU A 5 15.15 -11.55 11.77
N ASP A 6 15.04 -11.28 13.07
CA ASP A 6 13.80 -11.50 13.85
C ASP A 6 12.72 -10.42 13.65
N ASN A 7 13.04 -9.33 12.94
CA ASN A 7 12.09 -8.23 12.65
C ASN A 7 11.58 -8.20 11.20
N LEU A 8 11.92 -9.19 10.38
CA LEU A 8 11.22 -9.40 9.13
C LEU A 8 9.98 -10.22 9.48
N GLN A 9 8.82 -9.56 9.59
CA GLN A 9 7.54 -10.27 9.50
C GLN A 9 7.66 -11.21 8.30
N GLU A 10 7.53 -12.52 8.52
CA GLU A 10 7.44 -13.47 7.42
C GLU A 10 6.33 -12.95 6.50
N LEU A 11 6.70 -12.46 5.32
CA LEU A 11 5.75 -12.07 4.28
C LEU A 11 5.14 -13.38 3.80
N ASP A 12 4.10 -13.79 4.51
CA ASP A 12 3.28 -14.93 4.18
C ASP A 12 2.42 -14.52 2.99
N ILE A 13 3.03 -14.57 1.79
CA ILE A 13 2.40 -14.18 0.52
C ILE A 13 1.06 -14.91 0.34
N ASP A 14 0.91 -16.07 0.98
CA ASP A 14 -0.30 -16.90 0.99
C ASP A 14 -1.49 -16.26 1.72
N LYS A 15 -1.31 -15.18 2.50
CA LYS A 15 -2.41 -14.45 3.17
C LYS A 15 -2.99 -13.29 2.36
N ARG A 16 -2.35 -12.89 1.26
CA ARG A 16 -2.81 -11.75 0.48
C ARG A 16 -4.17 -12.03 -0.16
N VAL A 17 -5.06 -11.06 -0.07
CA VAL A 17 -6.35 -11.09 -0.76
C VAL A 17 -6.21 -10.43 -2.12
N PHE A 18 -6.58 -11.15 -3.17
CA PHE A 18 -6.51 -10.66 -4.55
C PHE A 18 -7.89 -10.32 -5.12
N SER A 19 -7.94 -9.35 -6.03
CA SER A 19 -9.11 -9.00 -6.81
C SER A 19 -8.68 -8.64 -8.24
N ALA A 20 -9.32 -9.25 -9.24
CA ALA A 20 -9.01 -8.99 -10.64
C ALA A 20 -9.09 -7.49 -10.98
N SER A 21 -8.11 -6.98 -11.72
CA SER A 21 -8.10 -5.64 -12.27
C SER A 21 -8.60 -5.64 -13.71
N THR A 22 -9.36 -4.62 -14.07
CA THR A 22 -9.79 -4.38 -15.46
C THR A 22 -8.98 -3.29 -16.14
N ILE A 23 -7.96 -2.75 -15.46
CA ILE A 23 -7.16 -1.62 -15.96
C ILE A 23 -6.00 -2.16 -16.81
N PRO A 24 -5.97 -1.89 -18.13
CA PRO A 24 -4.88 -2.36 -18.98
C PRO A 24 -3.54 -1.77 -18.56
N GLY A 25 -2.51 -2.60 -18.52
CA GLY A 25 -1.17 -2.19 -18.10
C GLY A 25 -0.96 -2.19 -16.58
N PHE A 26 -1.93 -2.66 -15.80
CA PHE A 26 -1.79 -2.81 -14.34
C PHE A 26 -1.92 -4.28 -13.93
N SER A 27 -1.35 -4.61 -12.77
CA SER A 27 -1.57 -5.90 -12.10
C SER A 27 -3.01 -6.02 -11.61
N ASP A 28 -3.36 -7.21 -11.14
CA ASP A 28 -4.50 -7.38 -10.25
C ASP A 28 -4.29 -6.62 -8.93
N TRP A 29 -5.38 -6.28 -8.27
CA TRP A 29 -5.37 -5.64 -6.97
C TRP A 29 -5.03 -6.66 -5.89
N TYR A 30 -4.27 -6.24 -4.89
CA TYR A 30 -4.02 -7.07 -3.71
C TYR A 30 -4.04 -6.25 -2.42
N LYS A 31 -4.28 -6.90 -1.29
CA LYS A 31 -4.13 -6.32 0.04
C LYS A 31 -3.62 -7.37 1.03
N GLU A 32 -2.97 -6.90 2.08
CA GLU A 32 -2.28 -7.78 3.04
C GLU A 32 -3.25 -8.47 4.03
N ASP A 33 -4.42 -7.89 4.27
CA ASP A 33 -5.44 -8.44 5.17
C ASP A 33 -6.86 -8.25 4.61
N GLU A 34 -7.77 -9.19 4.84
CA GLU A 34 -9.16 -9.10 4.39
C GLU A 34 -9.94 -7.93 4.99
N ASN A 35 -9.55 -7.45 6.17
CA ASN A 35 -10.15 -6.32 6.87
C ASN A 35 -9.56 -4.98 6.44
N TYR A 36 -8.46 -4.97 5.69
CA TYR A 36 -7.83 -3.74 5.22
C TYR A 36 -8.63 -3.12 4.07
N GLN A 37 -8.62 -1.79 4.02
CA GLN A 37 -9.25 -1.00 2.96
C GLN A 37 -8.24 -0.63 1.87
N VAL A 38 -6.95 -0.56 2.19
CA VAL A 38 -5.90 -0.23 1.22
C VAL A 38 -5.65 -1.41 0.29
N TRP A 39 -5.94 -1.20 -0.99
CA TRP A 39 -5.56 -2.09 -2.10
C TRP A 39 -4.33 -1.55 -2.81
N TRP A 40 -3.33 -2.40 -2.98
CA TRP A 40 -2.15 -2.15 -3.79
C TRP A 40 -2.36 -2.58 -5.23
N VAL A 41 -1.67 -1.90 -6.14
CA VAL A 41 -1.63 -2.24 -7.57
C VAL A 41 -0.28 -1.86 -8.14
N GLU A 42 0.18 -2.55 -9.18
CA GLU A 42 1.40 -2.23 -9.89
C GLU A 42 1.10 -1.83 -11.33
N GLU A 43 1.81 -0.81 -11.81
CA GLU A 43 1.81 -0.49 -13.24
C GLU A 43 2.93 -1.26 -13.93
N LEU A 44 2.54 -2.15 -14.85
CA LEU A 44 3.44 -3.09 -15.50
C LEU A 44 4.42 -2.36 -16.42
N GLY A 45 5.69 -2.70 -16.32
CA GLY A 45 6.76 -2.10 -17.13
C GLY A 45 7.29 -0.77 -16.60
N THR A 46 6.75 -0.24 -15.48
CA THR A 46 7.28 0.94 -14.81
C THR A 46 8.01 0.57 -13.50
N ARG A 47 9.01 1.36 -13.11
CA ARG A 47 9.71 1.24 -11.83
C ARG A 47 9.53 2.49 -10.98
N GLY A 48 9.60 2.33 -9.65
CA GLY A 48 9.61 3.45 -8.69
C GLY A 48 8.22 4.03 -8.36
N ARG A 49 7.14 3.38 -8.78
CA ARG A 49 5.77 3.73 -8.37
C ARG A 49 5.32 2.77 -7.27
N HIS A 50 4.84 3.33 -6.16
CA HIS A 50 4.12 2.58 -5.12
C HIS A 50 2.68 3.04 -5.14
N LEU A 51 1.81 2.25 -5.76
CA LEU A 51 0.43 2.67 -6.06
C LEU A 51 -0.58 1.95 -5.18
N PHE A 52 -1.56 2.69 -4.68
CA PHE A 52 -2.62 2.14 -3.84
C PHE A 52 -3.96 2.85 -4.07
N SER A 53 -5.04 2.24 -3.58
CA SER A 53 -6.40 2.74 -3.70
C SER A 53 -7.28 2.24 -2.56
N PHE A 54 -8.27 3.02 -2.13
CA PHE A 54 -9.29 2.57 -1.16
C PHE A 54 -10.53 1.97 -1.86
N ASP A 55 -10.78 2.35 -3.11
CA ASP A 55 -12.00 2.01 -3.85
C ASP A 55 -11.75 1.28 -5.19
N LYS A 56 -10.47 1.00 -5.51
CA LYS A 56 -10.00 0.43 -6.78
C LYS A 56 -10.37 1.28 -8.00
N LYS A 57 -10.57 2.60 -7.82
CA LYS A 57 -10.85 3.58 -8.87
C LYS A 57 -9.88 4.76 -8.82
N LYS A 58 -9.76 5.41 -7.66
CA LYS A 58 -8.77 6.48 -7.46
C LYS A 58 -7.45 5.85 -7.03
N ILE A 59 -6.43 5.98 -7.89
CA ILE A 59 -5.09 5.48 -7.62
C ILE A 59 -4.22 6.63 -7.11
N TYR A 60 -3.63 6.42 -5.94
CA TYR A 60 -2.61 7.29 -5.35
C TYR A 60 -1.23 6.71 -5.62
N ASN A 61 -0.24 7.59 -5.71
CA ASN A 61 1.17 7.25 -5.61
C ASN A 61 1.69 7.65 -4.23
N LEU A 62 2.10 6.67 -3.43
CA LEU A 62 2.60 6.84 -2.07
C LEU A 62 3.63 7.97 -1.94
N PHE A 63 4.57 8.07 -2.87
CA PHE A 63 5.63 9.07 -2.74
C PHE A 63 5.19 10.49 -3.08
N ALA A 64 4.20 10.63 -3.96
CA ALA A 64 3.76 11.91 -4.51
C ALA A 64 2.52 12.47 -3.81
N ASP A 65 1.62 11.59 -3.36
CA ASP A 65 0.29 11.97 -2.88
C ASP A 65 0.17 11.91 -1.36
N TYR A 66 0.84 10.96 -0.70
CA TYR A 66 0.75 10.82 0.75
C TYR A 66 1.64 11.86 1.47
N PRO A 67 1.14 12.55 2.50
CA PRO A 67 -0.27 12.56 2.96
C PRO A 67 -1.11 13.69 2.33
N HIS A 68 -0.50 14.66 1.66
CA HIS A 68 -1.12 15.97 1.38
C HIS A 68 -2.24 15.97 0.32
N ASN A 69 -2.32 14.97 -0.54
CA ASN A 69 -3.35 14.85 -1.58
C ASN A 69 -4.50 13.91 -1.17
N MET A 70 -4.52 13.49 0.10
CA MET A 70 -5.52 12.60 0.68
C MET A 70 -6.40 13.35 1.67
N THR A 71 -7.61 12.83 1.91
CA THR A 71 -8.47 13.31 3.00
C THR A 71 -7.92 12.84 4.36
N ALA A 72 -8.29 13.54 5.44
CA ALA A 72 -7.87 13.14 6.79
C ALA A 72 -8.32 11.72 7.17
N GLU A 73 -9.48 11.29 6.69
CA GLU A 73 -9.99 9.92 6.88
C GLU A 73 -9.13 8.89 6.14
N GLU A 74 -8.79 9.13 4.87
CA GLU A 74 -7.91 8.25 4.10
C GLU A 74 -6.51 8.17 4.70
N VAL A 75 -5.96 9.28 5.22
CA VAL A 75 -4.65 9.27 5.92
C VAL A 75 -4.74 8.44 7.19
N ALA A 76 -5.79 8.58 7.99
CA ALA A 76 -5.96 7.80 9.21
C ALA A 76 -6.08 6.29 8.93
N ILE A 77 -6.85 5.91 7.91
CA ILE A 77 -6.97 4.50 7.48
C ILE A 77 -5.62 3.99 6.99
N PHE A 78 -4.94 4.73 6.12
CA PHE A 78 -3.63 4.34 5.58
C PHE A 78 -2.61 4.16 6.70
N ASP A 79 -2.55 5.10 7.66
CA ASP A 79 -1.62 5.07 8.79
C ASP A 79 -1.83 3.84 9.67
N GLN A 80 -3.10 3.50 9.94
CA GLN A 80 -3.46 2.35 10.74
C GLN A 80 -3.05 1.03 10.07
N GLU A 81 -3.24 0.91 8.76
CA GLU A 81 -2.97 -0.31 7.99
C GLU A 81 -1.50 -0.42 7.54
N ASN A 82 -0.77 0.69 7.48
CA ASN A 82 0.60 0.78 6.99
C ASN A 82 1.52 1.52 7.96
N PRO A 83 1.69 1.03 9.21
CA PRO A 83 2.41 1.75 10.25
C PRO A 83 3.87 2.04 9.90
N TYR A 84 4.54 1.15 9.14
CA TYR A 84 5.89 1.40 8.66
C TYR A 84 5.97 2.65 7.77
N TRP A 85 5.05 2.80 6.80
CA TRP A 85 5.04 3.95 5.92
C TRP A 85 4.64 5.23 6.65
N ALA A 86 3.72 5.12 7.61
CA ALA A 86 3.31 6.24 8.45
C ALA A 86 4.47 6.79 9.30
N ASP A 87 5.31 5.91 9.83
CA ASP A 87 6.51 6.26 10.60
C ASP A 87 7.62 6.80 9.69
N PHE A 88 7.88 6.12 8.57
CA PHE A 88 8.90 6.50 7.59
C PHE A 88 8.68 7.92 7.01
N PHE A 89 7.42 8.32 6.82
CA PHE A 89 7.03 9.65 6.34
C PHE A 89 6.49 10.57 7.43
N SER A 90 6.84 10.31 8.70
CA SER A 90 6.40 11.14 9.82
C SER A 90 6.85 12.61 9.70
N ASP A 91 7.95 12.87 8.98
CA ASP A 91 8.45 14.20 8.66
C ASP A 91 7.59 14.99 7.65
N ARG A 92 6.66 14.32 6.97
CA ARG A 92 5.72 14.95 6.02
C ARG A 92 4.39 15.36 6.66
N LYS A 93 4.19 15.14 7.96
CA LYS A 93 2.92 15.40 8.65
C LYS A 93 2.88 16.77 9.33
#